data_AF-A0A1B7JYZ9-F1
#
_entry.id   AF-A0A1B7JYZ9-F1
#
_cell.length_a   1.000
_cell.length_b   1.000
_cell.length_c   1.000
_cell.angle_alpha   90.00
_cell.angle_beta   90.00
_cell.angle_gamma   90.00
#
_symmetry.space_group_name_H-M   'P 1'
#
loop_
_entity.id
_entity.type
_entity.pdbx_description
1 polymer ?
#
loop_
_entity_poly.entity_id
_entity_poly.type
_entity_poly.pdbx_seq_one_letter_code
_entity_poly.pdbx_strand_id
1 'polypeptide(L)' 'MQVIVFELDGSAAIMAAAPNISLTILQIGQKDVPDGLPFWIVDASIITDDYVIEPEVLGEPSGYGGTYQPTPLEV' A
#
# COMPACT_ATOMS: atom_id res chain seq x y z
N MET A 1 -13.14 4.88 0.81
CA MET A 1 -12.60 3.69 0.09
C MET A 1 -11.13 3.65 0.39
N GLN A 2 -10.52 2.50 0.72
CA GLN A 2 -9.08 2.48 1.04
C GLN A 2 -8.22 2.25 -0.20
N VAL A 3 -7.08 2.93 -0.25
CA VAL A 3 -6.04 2.80 -1.29
C VAL A 3 -4.66 2.71 -0.63
N ILE A 4 -3.71 2.14 -1.34
CA ILE A 4 -2.30 2.06 -0.95
C ILE A 4 -1.56 3.21 -1.62
N VAL A 5 -0.78 3.96 -0.85
CA VAL A 5 0.11 5.01 -1.36
C VAL A 5 1.55 4.72 -0.98
N PHE A 6 2.47 4.97 -1.91
CA PHE A 6 3.91 4.79 -1.74
C PHE A 6 4.67 5.68 -2.71
N GLU A 7 5.93 6.00 -2.41
CA GLU A 7 6.78 6.74 -3.34
C GLU A 7 7.40 5.77 -4.36
N LEU A 8 7.21 6.05 -5.65
CA LEU A 8 7.81 5.30 -6.75
C LEU A 8 8.56 6.29 -7.65
N ASP A 9 9.86 6.09 -7.82
CA ASP A 9 10.72 6.94 -8.66
C ASP A 9 10.58 8.44 -8.37
N GLY A 10 10.46 8.81 -7.08
CA GLY A 10 10.31 10.20 -6.62
C GLY A 10 8.89 10.78 -6.79
N SER A 11 7.89 9.97 -7.12
CA SER A 11 6.49 10.39 -7.30
C SER A 11 5.55 9.61 -6.38
N ALA A 12 4.44 10.23 -5.96
CA ALA A 12 3.39 9.52 -5.23
C ALA A 12 2.65 8.56 -6.17
N ALA A 13 2.76 7.26 -5.91
CA ALA A 13 1.99 6.21 -6.56
C ALA A 13 0.78 5.84 -5.71
N ILE A 14 -0.35 5.57 -6.38
CA ILE A 14 -1.60 5.16 -5.75
C ILE A 14 -2.04 3.83 -6.36
N MET A 15 -2.33 2.85 -5.51
CA MET A 15 -2.79 1.52 -5.90
C MET A 15 -4.10 1.18 -5.22
N ALA A 16 -5.11 0.81 -6.01
CA ALA A 16 -6.39 0.33 -5.51
C ALA A 16 -6.45 -1.19 -5.56
N ALA A 17 -6.98 -1.81 -4.51
CA ALA A 17 -7.24 -3.24 -4.52
C ALA A 17 -8.36 -3.56 -5.51
N ALA A 18 -8.11 -4.51 -6.41
CA ALA A 18 -9.17 -5.03 -7.28
C ALA A 18 -10.22 -5.81 -6.43
N PRO A 19 -11.51 -5.75 -6.81
CA PRO A 19 -12.57 -6.40 -6.06
C PRO A 19 -12.50 -7.92 -6.18
N ASN A 20 -13.11 -8.63 -5.21
CA ASN A 20 -13.24 -10.10 -5.19
C ASN A 20 -11.91 -10.87 -5.18
N ILE A 21 -10.87 -10.32 -4.54
CA ILE A 21 -9.59 -10.99 -4.31
C ILE A 21 -9.55 -11.50 -2.86
N SER A 22 -8.93 -12.66 -2.63
CA SER A 22 -8.78 -13.29 -1.32
C SER A 22 -7.72 -12.65 -0.41
N LEU A 23 -7.06 -11.58 -0.87
CA LEU A 23 -6.04 -10.86 -0.12
C LEU A 23 -6.62 -9.61 0.51
N THR A 24 -6.21 -9.32 1.74
CA THR A 24 -6.47 -8.02 2.37
C THR A 24 -5.65 -6.93 1.69
N ILE A 25 -6.09 -5.67 1.82
CA ILE A 25 -5.33 -4.52 1.26
C ILE A 25 -3.90 -4.43 1.84
N LEU A 26 -3.70 -4.83 3.09
CA LEU A 26 -2.37 -4.93 3.69
C LEU A 26 -1.49 -5.95 2.96
N GLN A 27 -2.02 -7.15 2.73
CA GLN A 27 -1.31 -8.20 2.00
C GLN A 27 -1.02 -7.81 0.55
N ILE A 28 -1.93 -7.08 -0.09
CA ILE A 28 -1.70 -6.51 -1.43
C ILE A 28 -0.53 -5.53 -1.37
N GLY A 29 -0.52 -4.60 -0.41
CA GLY A 29 0.60 -3.68 -0.23
C GLY A 29 1.93 -4.42 -0.03
N GLN A 30 1.96 -5.43 0.84
CA GLN A 30 3.16 -6.24 1.09
C GLN A 30 3.62 -7.04 -0.13
N LYS A 31 2.73 -7.39 -1.05
CA LYS A 31 3.01 -8.23 -2.23
C LYS A 31 3.38 -7.40 -3.46
N ASP A 32 2.66 -6.31 -3.68
CA ASP A 32 2.65 -5.57 -4.95
C ASP A 32 3.38 -4.22 -4.89
N VAL A 33 3.60 -3.65 -3.69
CA VAL A 33 4.53 -2.52 -3.54
C VAL A 33 5.96 -3.07 -3.71
N PRO A 34 6.84 -2.38 -4.47
CA PRO A 34 8.22 -2.82 -4.66
C PRO A 34 8.97 -3.05 -3.35
N ASP A 35 9.85 -4.05 -3.37
CA ASP A 35 10.60 -4.52 -2.20
C ASP A 35 11.30 -3.37 -1.45
N GLY A 36 11.08 -3.32 -0.14
CA GLY A 36 11.73 -2.36 0.75
C GLY A 36 11.12 -0.96 0.77
N LEU A 37 10.15 -0.66 -0.10
CA LEU A 37 9.46 0.63 -0.05
C LEU A 37 8.37 0.62 1.05
N PRO A 38 8.31 1.65 1.91
CA PRO A 38 7.20 1.81 2.83
C PRO A 38 5.91 2.16 2.07
N PHE A 39 4.77 1.72 2.59
CA PHE A 39 3.47 2.14 2.08
C PHE A 39 2.49 2.45 3.20
N TRP A 40 1.49 3.27 2.87
CA TRP A 40 0.39 3.63 3.75
C TRP A 40 -0.93 3.23 3.13
N ILE A 41 -1.86 2.77 3.97
CA ILE A 41 -3.25 2.55 3.58
C ILE A 41 -4.06 3.74 4.06
N VAL A 42 -4.62 4.50 3.12
CA VAL A 42 -5.34 5.75 3.40
C VAL A 42 -6.75 5.70 2.80
N ASP A 43 -7.65 6.57 3.27
CA ASP A 43 -8.91 6.75 2.57
C ASP A 43 -8.70 7.59 1.31
N ALA A 44 -9.18 7.10 0.17
CA ALA A 44 -9.05 7.72 -1.15
C ALA A 44 -9.62 9.15 -1.21
N SER A 45 -10.50 9.55 -0.28
CA SER A 45 -11.02 10.93 -0.21
C SER A 45 -9.97 11.98 0.13
N ILE A 46 -8.80 11.59 0.66
CA ILE A 46 -7.69 12.53 0.92
C ILE A 46 -6.82 12.78 -0.31
N ILE A 47 -6.99 11.99 -1.37
CA ILE A 47 -6.16 12.07 -2.57
C ILE A 47 -6.69 13.20 -3.45
N THR A 48 -5.87 14.24 -3.59
CA THR A 48 -6.09 15.40 -4.46
C THR A 48 -5.18 15.34 -5.71
N ASP A 49 -5.38 16.25 -6.64
CA ASP A 49 -4.56 16.39 -7.85
C ASP A 49 -3.10 16.80 -7.56
N ASP A 50 -2.87 17.42 -6.42
CA ASP A 50 -1.56 17.83 -5.90
C ASP A 50 -1.06 16.94 -4.75
N TYR A 51 -1.63 15.74 -4.59
CA TYR A 51 -1.32 14.87 -3.46
C TYR A 51 0.18 14.52 -3.35
N VAL A 52 0.71 14.68 -2.14
CA VAL A 52 2.08 14.30 -1.76
C VAL A 52 2.02 13.40 -0.53
N ILE A 53 2.94 12.43 -0.46
CA ILE A 53 3.09 11.58 0.71
C ILE A 53 3.92 12.35 1.74
N GLU A 54 3.30 12.66 2.88
CA GLU A 54 3.94 13.33 4.01
C GLU A 54 4.02 12.36 5.21
N PRO A 55 5.14 11.64 5.40
CA PRO A 55 5.26 10.64 6.47
C PRO A 55 5.02 11.21 7.87
N GLU A 56 5.35 12.48 8.12
CA GLU A 56 5.12 13.15 9.40
C GLU A 56 3.62 13.31 9.73
N VAL A 57 2.77 13.42 8.69
CA VAL A 57 1.32 13.53 8.83
C VAL A 57 0.66 12.15 8.86
N LEU A 58 1.14 11.23 8.01
CA LEU A 58 0.59 9.87 7.88
C LEU A 58 1.01 8.95 9.04
N GLY A 59 2.11 9.26 9.71
CA GLY A 59 2.69 8.42 10.76
C GLY A 59 3.40 7.18 10.21
N GLU A 60 3.47 6.14 11.05
CA GLU A 60 4.17 4.90 10.70
C GLU A 60 3.56 4.24 9.44
N PRO A 61 4.39 3.68 8.55
CA PRO A 61 3.92 2.91 7.41
C PRO A 61 2.99 1.77 7.84
N SER A 62 1.98 1.50 7.04
CA SER A 62 1.13 0.32 7.22
C SER A 62 1.91 -0.98 6.97
N GLY A 63 2.95 -0.93 6.14
CA GLY A 63 3.86 -2.03 5.89
C GLY A 63 4.96 -1.65 4.91
N TYR A 64 5.70 -2.68 4.48
CA TYR A 64 6.75 -2.56 3.47
C TYR A 64 6.51 -3.54 2.33
N GLY A 65 6.78 -3.11 1.10
CA GLY A 65 6.76 -3.96 -0.08
C GLY A 65 7.73 -5.14 0.04
N GLY A 66 7.40 -6.24 -0.64
CA GLY A 66 8.19 -7.48 -0.61
C GLY A 66 8.11 -8.29 0.68
N THR A 67 7.25 -7.92 1.65
CA THR A 67 7.13 -8.62 2.94
C THR A 67 5.98 -9.62 3.01
N TYR A 68 5.25 -9.81 1.91
CA TYR A 68 4.12 -10.73 1.88
C TYR A 68 4.58 -12.17 2.10
N GLN A 69 4.02 -12.83 3.11
CA GLN A 69 4.19 -14.25 3.34
C GLN A 69 2.88 -14.97 3.01
N PRO A 70 2.86 -15.86 2.00
CA PRO A 70 1.73 -16.74 1.77
C PRO A 70 1.52 -17.59 3.02
N THR A 71 0.29 -17.67 3.52
CA THR A 71 -0.04 -18.72 4.50
C THR A 71 0.25 -20.07 3.83
N PRO A 72 1.07 -20.95 4.43
CA PRO A 72 1.28 -22.28 3.89
C PRO A 72 -0.09 -22.94 3.72
N LEU A 73 -0.39 -23.46 2.54
CA LEU A 73 -1.51 -24.38 2.39
C LEU A 73 -1.19 -25.57 3.28
N GLU A 74 -2.01 -25.83 4.31
CA GLU A 74 -1.90 -27.07 5.07
C GLU A 74 -2.01 -28.23 4.08
N VAL A 75 -0.95 -29.06 4.03
CA VAL A 75 -0.82 -30.23 3.14
C VAL A 75 -1.55 -31.42 3.71
#